data_AF-A0AAW1UIS8-F1
#
_entry.id   AF-A0AAW1UIS8-F1
#
_cell.length_a   1.000
_cell.length_b   1.000
_cell.length_c   1.000
_cell.angle_alpha   90.00
_cell.angle_beta   90.00
_cell.angle_gamma   90.00
#
_symmetry.space_group_name_H-M   'P 1'
#
loop_
_entity.id
_entity.type
_entity.pdbx_description
1 polymer ?
#
loop_
_entity_poly.entity_id
_entity_poly.type
_entity_poly.pdbx_seq_one_letter_code
_entity_poly.pdbx_strand_id
1 'polypeptide(L)'
;MEAIHSYFEENPEECQFSIDELMNQIEGDYRPDSRTVKSRLLQKYGDDIIIATASRPTTFCFLNTGFTILTNSWYESESLLFEISAIMRPALTIEQNSFSQFVFDNADFNTNTLDGLSTFHAMRGIHCVTPKTAIAPDQVIPRLLRMPSAKVVRQNYWYRKSEKTTKMKTRKRRE
;
A
#
# COMPACT_ATOMS: atom_id res chain seq x y z
N MET A 1 27.20 21.80 -0.87
CA MET A 1 26.61 20.47 -1.15
C MET A 1 25.81 19.97 0.03
N GLU A 2 26.33 20.04 1.25
CA GLU A 2 25.56 19.71 2.46
C GLU A 2 24.24 20.48 2.54
N ALA A 3 24.26 21.79 2.28
CA ALA A 3 23.03 22.60 2.22
C ALA A 3 21.97 22.10 1.23
N ILE A 4 22.36 21.57 0.06
CA ILE A 4 21.41 20.98 -0.90
C ILE A 4 20.81 19.69 -0.33
N HIS A 5 21.59 18.89 0.40
CA HIS A 5 21.09 17.67 1.00
C HIS A 5 20.13 17.97 2.17
N SER A 6 20.47 18.92 3.03
CA SER A 6 19.57 19.39 4.09
C SER A 6 18.26 19.91 3.50
N TYR A 7 18.32 20.68 2.40
CA TYR A 7 17.12 21.17 1.72
C TYR A 7 16.21 20.05 1.21
N PHE A 8 16.76 18.93 0.71
CA PHE A 8 15.96 17.76 0.33
C PHE A 8 15.32 17.08 1.54
N GLU A 9 16.04 16.97 2.66
CA GLU A 9 15.53 16.34 3.88
C GLU A 9 14.43 17.17 4.55
N GLU A 10 14.48 18.50 4.43
CA GLU A 10 13.47 19.42 4.93
C GLU A 10 12.20 19.47 4.07
N ASN A 11 12.28 19.02 2.81
CA ASN A 11 11.16 19.03 1.85
C ASN A 11 10.87 17.61 1.29
N PRO A 12 10.50 16.64 2.14
CA PRO A 12 10.30 15.24 1.70
C PRO A 12 9.07 15.04 0.79
N GLU A 13 8.14 15.99 0.80
CA GLU A 13 6.93 16.02 -0.02
C GLU A 13 7.21 16.49 -1.47
N GLU A 14 8.35 17.17 -1.68
CA GLU A 14 8.74 17.66 -3.00
C GLU A 14 9.61 16.65 -3.73
N CYS A 15 9.21 16.31 -4.96
CA CYS A 15 9.95 15.38 -5.80
C CYS A 15 10.67 16.05 -6.98
N GLN A 16 10.53 17.37 -7.13
CA GLN A 16 11.09 18.13 -8.24
C GLN A 16 11.75 19.41 -7.76
N PHE A 17 12.96 19.68 -8.23
CA PHE A 17 13.72 20.86 -7.85
C PHE A 17 14.45 21.43 -9.06
N SER A 18 14.34 22.74 -9.28
CA SER A 18 15.11 23.41 -10.33
C SER A 18 16.56 23.59 -9.90
N ILE A 19 17.47 23.60 -10.87
CA ILE A 19 18.90 23.87 -10.59
C ILE A 19 19.10 25.22 -9.89
N ASP A 20 18.28 26.23 -10.23
CA ASP A 20 18.39 27.57 -9.66
C ASP A 20 18.00 27.58 -8.17
N GLU A 21 16.93 26.88 -7.79
CA GLU A 21 16.54 26.67 -6.39
C GLU A 21 17.66 26.01 -5.58
N LEU A 22 18.28 24.95 -6.13
CA LEU A 22 19.37 24.24 -5.45
C LEU A 22 20.62 25.12 -5.29
N MET A 23 20.93 25.91 -6.32
CA MET A 23 22.06 26.83 -6.30
C MET A 23 21.87 27.94 -5.27
N ASN A 24 20.64 28.40 -5.07
CA ASN A 24 20.30 29.42 -4.07
C ASN A 24 20.47 28.92 -2.62
N GLN A 25 20.45 27.60 -2.38
CA GLN A 25 20.69 27.02 -1.05
C GLN A 25 22.17 27.01 -0.65
N ILE A 26 23.09 27.23 -1.59
CA ILE A 26 24.53 27.20 -1.28
C ILE A 26 24.92 28.57 -0.70
N GLU A 27 25.19 28.63 0.60
CA GLU A 27 25.71 29.82 1.27
C GLU A 27 27.24 29.95 1.13
N GLY A 28 27.75 31.19 1.14
CA GLY A 28 29.19 31.52 1.09
C GLY A 28 29.71 32.07 -0.24
N ASP A 29 30.97 32.52 -0.25
CA ASP A 29 31.59 33.23 -1.38
C ASP A 29 31.83 32.34 -2.61
N TYR A 30 31.87 31.02 -2.41
CA TYR A 30 32.08 30.06 -3.50
C TYR A 30 30.75 29.63 -4.12
N ARG A 31 30.57 29.94 -5.41
CA ARG A 31 29.43 29.50 -6.22
C ARG A 31 29.88 28.42 -7.21
N PRO A 32 29.55 27.13 -6.99
CA PRO A 32 29.94 26.06 -7.91
C PRO A 32 29.25 26.22 -9.26
N ASP A 33 29.83 25.66 -10.33
CA ASP A 33 29.15 25.62 -11.61
C ASP A 33 27.97 24.62 -11.59
N SER A 34 26.94 24.89 -12.38
CA SER A 34 25.78 24.00 -12.54
C SER A 34 26.17 22.57 -12.94
N ARG A 35 27.26 22.38 -13.70
CA ARG A 35 27.79 21.05 -14.05
C ARG A 35 28.33 20.33 -12.82
N THR A 36 29.01 21.04 -11.92
CA THR A 36 29.54 20.46 -10.68
C THR A 36 28.42 19.96 -9.78
N VAL A 37 27.32 20.73 -9.66
CA VAL A 37 26.14 20.31 -8.89
C VAL A 37 25.48 19.09 -9.53
N LYS A 38 25.28 19.09 -10.85
CA LYS A 38 24.74 17.93 -11.61
C LYS A 38 25.58 16.67 -11.39
N SER A 39 26.90 16.76 -11.57
CA SER A 39 27.80 15.61 -11.40
C SER A 39 27.76 15.05 -9.99
N ARG A 40 27.73 15.91 -8.96
CA ARG A 40 27.68 15.45 -7.56
C ARG A 40 26.33 14.85 -7.16
N LEU A 41 25.22 15.38 -7.69
CA LEU A 41 23.90 14.81 -7.46
C LEU A 41 23.76 13.44 -8.14
N LEU A 42 24.21 13.31 -9.39
CA LEU A 42 24.27 12.01 -10.08
C LEU A 42 25.17 11.02 -9.35
N GLN A 43 26.31 11.46 -8.82
CA GLN A 43 27.21 10.59 -8.07
C GLN A 43 26.56 10.05 -6.77
N LYS A 44 25.73 10.85 -6.10
CA LYS A 44 25.12 10.47 -4.81
C LYS A 44 23.83 9.67 -4.98
N TYR A 45 22.95 10.08 -5.88
CA TYR A 45 21.60 9.53 -6.01
C TYR A 45 21.44 8.60 -7.21
N GLY A 46 22.36 8.61 -8.17
CA GLY A 46 22.39 7.66 -9.29
C GLY A 46 21.04 7.54 -10.00
N ASP A 47 20.49 6.33 -9.99
CA ASP A 47 19.25 5.97 -10.67
C ASP A 47 17.99 6.47 -9.93
N ASP A 48 18.10 7.00 -8.71
CA ASP A 48 16.95 7.54 -7.97
C ASP A 48 16.49 8.90 -8.50
N ILE A 49 17.29 9.55 -9.36
CA ILE A 49 16.99 10.87 -9.94
C ILE A 49 17.00 10.85 -11.47
N ILE A 50 16.12 11.66 -12.06
CA ILE A 50 16.15 12.04 -13.47
C ILE A 50 16.43 13.53 -13.59
N ILE A 51 17.28 13.90 -14.55
CA ILE A 51 17.54 15.30 -14.88
C ILE A 51 16.80 15.62 -16.18
N ALA A 52 15.75 16.44 -16.08
CA ALA A 52 15.01 16.94 -17.23
C ALA A 52 15.67 18.23 -17.74
N THR A 53 16.19 18.20 -18.97
CA THR A 53 16.87 19.34 -19.63
C THR A 53 16.04 19.95 -20.78
N ALA A 54 14.86 19.41 -21.05
CA ALA A 54 14.06 19.73 -22.24
C ALA A 54 13.38 21.11 -22.20
N SER A 55 12.99 21.62 -21.03
CA SER A 55 12.55 23.01 -20.83
C SER A 55 13.46 23.69 -19.82
N ARG A 56 13.97 24.89 -20.12
CA ARG A 56 14.66 25.68 -19.10
C ARG A 56 13.65 26.15 -18.04
N PRO A 57 13.99 26.11 -16.74
CA PRO A 57 15.28 25.72 -16.13
C PRO A 57 15.47 24.20 -15.99
N THR A 58 16.73 23.73 -15.88
CA THR A 58 17.01 22.29 -15.67
C THR A 58 16.38 21.83 -14.36
N THR A 59 15.57 20.77 -14.40
CA THR A 59 14.89 20.22 -13.22
C THR A 59 15.43 18.85 -12.86
N PHE A 60 15.63 18.61 -11.56
CA PHE A 60 15.93 17.32 -10.97
C PHE A 60 14.64 16.72 -10.42
N CYS A 61 14.34 15.49 -10.80
CA CYS A 61 13.15 14.77 -10.36
C CYS A 61 13.56 13.49 -9.64
N PHE A 62 13.15 13.30 -8.39
CA PHE A 62 13.28 12.01 -7.72
C PHE A 62 12.18 11.06 -8.21
N LEU A 63 12.58 9.90 -8.72
CA LEU A 63 11.66 8.96 -9.37
C LEU A 63 10.66 8.34 -8.41
N ASN A 64 11.11 8.00 -7.21
CA ASN A 64 10.36 7.19 -6.26
C ASN A 64 9.73 8.00 -5.14
N THR A 65 9.95 9.32 -5.07
CA THR A 65 9.43 10.15 -3.97
C THR A 65 7.91 10.27 -4.06
N GLY A 66 7.33 10.52 -5.23
CA GLY A 66 5.87 10.52 -5.39
C GLY A 66 5.23 9.16 -5.07
N PHE A 67 5.85 8.06 -5.51
CA PHE A 67 5.41 6.71 -5.13
C PHE A 67 5.51 6.50 -3.63
N THR A 68 6.60 6.94 -2.98
CA THR A 68 6.83 6.83 -1.54
C THR A 68 5.84 7.68 -0.75
N ILE A 69 5.54 8.91 -1.16
CA ILE A 69 4.54 9.79 -0.52
C ILE A 69 3.16 9.15 -0.61
N LEU A 70 2.75 8.71 -1.80
CA LEU A 70 1.45 8.06 -2.01
C LEU A 70 1.35 6.74 -1.25
N THR A 71 2.43 5.97 -1.25
CA THR A 71 2.57 4.72 -0.50
C THR A 71 2.45 5.02 0.99
N ASN A 72 3.30 5.86 1.56
CA ASN A 72 3.29 6.16 3.00
C ASN A 72 1.95 6.77 3.43
N SER A 73 1.41 7.75 2.69
CA SER A 73 0.08 8.32 2.95
C SER A 73 -1.02 7.25 2.97
N TRP A 74 -0.97 6.28 2.03
CA TRP A 74 -1.91 5.17 1.97
C TRP A 74 -1.69 4.14 3.08
N TYR A 75 -0.44 3.76 3.32
CA TYR A 75 -0.03 2.73 4.26
C TYR A 75 -0.12 3.18 5.73
N GLU A 76 0.00 4.47 5.99
CA GLU A 76 -0.18 5.09 7.31
C GLU A 76 -1.64 5.50 7.56
N SER A 77 -2.54 5.31 6.58
CA SER A 77 -3.95 5.65 6.76
C SER A 77 -4.64 4.73 7.77
N GLU A 78 -5.49 5.31 8.62
CA GLU A 78 -6.35 4.53 9.54
C GLU A 78 -7.20 3.49 8.80
N SER A 79 -7.60 3.80 7.57
CA SER A 79 -8.38 2.94 6.70
C SER A 79 -7.68 1.60 6.44
N LEU A 80 -6.38 1.62 6.16
CA LEU A 80 -5.61 0.39 5.91
C LEU A 80 -5.42 -0.41 7.21
N LEU A 81 -5.14 0.27 8.33
CA LEU A 81 -5.04 -0.41 9.63
C LEU A 81 -6.35 -1.10 9.99
N PHE A 82 -7.50 -0.48 9.70
CA PHE A 82 -8.81 -1.09 9.90
C PHE A 82 -9.01 -2.32 9.01
N GLU A 83 -8.65 -2.23 7.73
CA GLU A 83 -8.73 -3.36 6.80
C GLU A 83 -7.86 -4.55 7.25
N ILE A 84 -6.60 -4.30 7.60
CA ILE A 84 -5.72 -5.35 8.09
C ILE A 84 -6.22 -5.91 9.43
N SER A 85 -6.77 -5.07 10.31
CA SER A 85 -7.44 -5.52 11.55
C SER A 85 -8.58 -6.50 11.24
N ALA A 86 -9.39 -6.21 10.21
CA ALA A 86 -10.48 -7.07 9.78
C ALA A 86 -9.99 -8.40 9.17
N ILE A 87 -8.83 -8.41 8.50
CA ILE A 87 -8.19 -9.64 7.99
C ILE A 87 -7.63 -10.48 9.14
N MET A 88 -6.94 -9.83 10.08
CA MET A 88 -6.22 -10.48 11.18
C MET A 88 -7.13 -11.00 12.29
N ARG A 89 -8.39 -10.52 12.38
CA ARG A 89 -9.35 -10.98 13.39
C ARG A 89 -9.70 -12.47 13.23
N PRO A 90 -10.09 -13.15 14.33
CA PRO A 90 -10.60 -14.52 14.30
C PRO A 90 -11.82 -14.72 13.38
N ALA A 91 -12.08 -15.95 12.93
CA ALA A 91 -13.30 -16.33 12.20
C ALA A 91 -14.57 -15.80 12.90
N LEU A 92 -15.43 -15.08 12.16
CA LEU A 92 -16.75 -14.74 12.66
C LEU A 92 -17.56 -16.02 12.85
N THR A 93 -18.27 -16.10 13.97
CA THR A 93 -19.31 -17.11 14.19
C THR A 93 -20.62 -16.43 13.88
N ILE A 94 -21.28 -16.92 12.83
CA ILE A 94 -22.55 -16.39 12.35
C ILE A 94 -23.61 -17.45 12.62
N GLU A 95 -24.74 -17.05 13.18
CA GLU A 95 -25.86 -17.97 13.42
C GLU A 95 -26.32 -18.65 12.14
N GLN A 96 -26.55 -19.97 12.21
CA GLN A 96 -26.86 -20.83 11.06
C GLN A 96 -28.11 -20.39 10.28
N ASN A 97 -29.09 -19.81 10.96
CA ASN A 97 -30.38 -19.40 10.39
C ASN A 97 -30.44 -17.90 10.05
N SER A 98 -29.29 -17.24 10.02
CA SER A 98 -29.21 -15.84 9.61
C SER A 98 -29.15 -15.72 8.09
N PHE A 99 -29.67 -14.60 7.59
CA PHE A 99 -29.50 -14.22 6.20
C PHE A 99 -28.07 -13.71 5.98
N SER A 100 -27.40 -14.25 4.95
CA SER A 100 -26.06 -13.85 4.54
C SER A 100 -26.04 -13.48 3.06
N GLN A 101 -25.60 -12.27 2.74
CA GLN A 101 -25.42 -11.79 1.38
C GLN A 101 -23.97 -11.31 1.20
N PHE A 102 -23.35 -11.68 0.09
CA PHE A 102 -22.03 -11.18 -0.29
C PHE A 102 -22.21 -10.22 -1.46
N VAL A 103 -21.75 -8.98 -1.28
CA VAL A 103 -21.81 -7.91 -2.28
C VAL A 103 -20.39 -7.60 -2.69
N PHE A 104 -20.08 -7.69 -3.98
CA PHE A 104 -18.76 -7.41 -4.50
C PHE A 104 -18.82 -6.19 -5.41
N ASP A 105 -17.87 -5.26 -5.21
CA ASP A 105 -17.68 -4.12 -6.10
C ASP A 105 -16.77 -4.53 -7.27
N ASN A 106 -17.12 -4.04 -8.47
CA ASN A 106 -16.43 -4.24 -9.74
C ASN A 106 -15.95 -5.70 -9.93
N ALA A 107 -16.91 -6.63 -9.95
CA ALA A 107 -16.68 -8.03 -10.22
C ALA A 107 -16.61 -8.27 -11.72
N ASP A 108 -15.40 -8.18 -12.27
CA ASP A 108 -15.17 -8.31 -13.71
C ASP A 108 -14.86 -9.76 -14.08
N PHE A 109 -15.57 -10.28 -15.08
CA PHE A 109 -15.13 -11.49 -15.78
C PHE A 109 -14.07 -11.10 -16.79
N ASN A 110 -12.80 -11.04 -16.36
CA ASN A 110 -11.70 -10.77 -17.27
C ASN A 110 -11.48 -12.00 -18.16
N THR A 111 -11.62 -11.84 -19.48
CA THR A 111 -11.40 -12.94 -20.44
C THR A 111 -9.94 -13.40 -20.46
N ASN A 112 -8.98 -12.58 -20.03
CA ASN A 112 -7.59 -13.01 -19.81
C ASN A 112 -7.40 -13.90 -18.56
N THR A 113 -8.46 -14.14 -17.77
CA THR A 113 -8.52 -15.16 -16.71
C THR A 113 -9.38 -16.37 -17.12
N LEU A 114 -9.50 -16.65 -18.41
CA LEU A 114 -10.32 -17.74 -18.94
C LEU A 114 -9.95 -19.13 -18.38
N ASP A 115 -8.67 -19.38 -18.07
CA ASP A 115 -8.25 -20.61 -17.40
C ASP A 115 -8.14 -20.47 -15.87
N GLY A 116 -8.66 -19.36 -15.31
CA GLY A 116 -8.71 -18.95 -13.89
C GLY A 116 -9.36 -19.99 -12.98
N LEU A 117 -8.74 -21.16 -12.93
CA LEU A 117 -9.28 -22.37 -12.36
C LEU A 117 -9.36 -22.14 -10.85
N SER A 118 -10.59 -21.99 -10.37
CA SER A 118 -10.91 -21.71 -8.97
C SER A 118 -10.48 -20.32 -8.45
N THR A 119 -10.26 -19.34 -9.33
CA THR A 119 -10.02 -17.94 -8.92
C THR A 119 -11.22 -17.04 -9.24
N PHE A 120 -11.51 -16.12 -8.33
CA PHE A 120 -12.54 -15.10 -8.46
C PHE A 120 -11.86 -13.74 -8.24
N HIS A 121 -11.99 -12.85 -9.21
CA HIS A 121 -11.46 -11.49 -9.14
C HIS A 121 -12.61 -10.52 -8.88
N ALA A 122 -12.53 -9.82 -7.76
CA ALA A 122 -13.37 -8.68 -7.44
C ALA A 122 -12.52 -7.66 -6.70
N MET A 123 -12.84 -6.38 -6.86
CA MET A 123 -12.03 -5.32 -6.26
C MET A 123 -12.14 -5.33 -4.74
N ARG A 124 -13.38 -5.44 -4.22
CA ARG A 124 -13.69 -5.60 -2.78
C ARG A 124 -14.99 -6.36 -2.57
N GLY A 125 -15.12 -7.04 -1.43
CA GLY A 125 -16.33 -7.75 -1.03
C GLY A 125 -16.80 -7.36 0.36
N ILE A 126 -18.11 -7.17 0.53
CA ILE A 126 -18.80 -6.94 1.80
C ILE A 126 -19.67 -8.16 2.09
N HIS A 127 -19.58 -8.69 3.32
CA HIS A 127 -20.47 -9.74 3.82
C HIS A 127 -21.53 -9.09 4.72
N CYS A 128 -22.74 -8.99 4.19
CA CYS A 128 -23.92 -8.49 4.90
C CYS A 128 -24.59 -9.65 5.65
N VAL A 129 -24.81 -9.49 6.96
CA VAL A 129 -25.49 -10.47 7.82
C VAL A 129 -26.71 -9.83 8.45
N THR A 130 -27.85 -10.53 8.45
CA THR A 130 -29.12 -10.07 9.04
C THR A 130 -29.83 -11.22 9.77
N PRO A 131 -30.38 -11.01 10.98
CA PRO A 131 -30.36 -9.79 11.77
C PRO A 131 -28.99 -9.50 12.40
N LYS A 132 -28.75 -8.27 12.89
CA LYS A 132 -27.51 -7.88 13.59
C LYS A 132 -27.15 -8.84 14.73
N THR A 133 -28.16 -9.38 15.42
CA THR A 133 -28.02 -10.32 16.54
C THR A 133 -27.40 -11.65 16.14
N ALA A 134 -27.32 -11.97 14.84
CA ALA A 134 -26.68 -13.18 14.35
C ALA A 134 -25.16 -13.19 14.49
N ILE A 135 -24.56 -12.04 14.82
CA ILE A 135 -23.14 -11.92 15.20
C ILE A 135 -23.09 -11.61 16.69
N ALA A 136 -22.35 -12.44 17.44
CA ALA A 136 -22.21 -12.24 18.87
C ALA A 136 -21.46 -10.91 19.17
N PRO A 137 -21.88 -10.16 20.19
CA PRO A 137 -21.38 -8.80 20.46
C PRO A 137 -19.92 -8.75 20.88
N ASP A 138 -19.35 -9.87 21.33
CA ASP A 138 -17.95 -10.03 21.71
C ASP A 138 -17.01 -10.19 20.50
N GLN A 139 -17.54 -10.38 19.29
CA GLN A 139 -16.76 -10.57 18.06
C GLN A 139 -16.33 -9.26 17.38
N VAL A 140 -15.84 -8.30 18.19
CA VAL A 140 -15.38 -6.99 17.72
C VAL A 140 -14.03 -7.12 17.00
N ILE A 141 -13.82 -6.28 15.98
CA ILE A 141 -12.54 -6.23 15.27
C ILE A 141 -11.51 -5.51 16.16
N PRO A 142 -10.44 -6.18 16.62
CA PRO A 142 -9.43 -5.53 17.42
C PRO A 142 -8.62 -4.57 16.55
N ARG A 143 -8.54 -3.30 16.95
CA ARG A 143 -7.80 -2.27 16.22
C ARG A 143 -6.30 -2.50 16.37
N LEU A 144 -5.60 -2.71 15.25
CA LEU A 144 -4.14 -2.78 15.23
C LEU A 144 -3.55 -1.37 15.35
N LEU A 145 -2.53 -1.25 16.20
CA LEU A 145 -1.78 0.01 16.40
C LEU A 145 -0.58 0.14 15.47
N ARG A 146 -0.14 -0.98 14.89
CA ARG A 146 1.02 -1.04 14.00
C ARG A 146 0.73 -1.98 12.85
N MET A 147 1.27 -1.66 11.69
CA MET A 147 1.09 -2.48 10.50
C MET A 147 1.96 -3.76 10.61
N PRO A 148 1.35 -4.96 10.54
CA PRO A 148 2.10 -6.21 10.47
C PRO A 148 2.74 -6.39 9.09
N SER A 149 3.81 -7.19 9.01
CA SER A 149 4.45 -7.46 7.71
C SER A 149 3.53 -8.26 6.77
N ALA A 150 3.70 -8.07 5.46
CA ALA A 150 2.92 -8.79 4.44
C ALA A 150 3.00 -10.32 4.60
N LYS A 151 4.14 -10.85 5.09
CA LYS A 151 4.32 -12.27 5.40
C LYS A 151 3.36 -12.75 6.49
N VAL A 152 3.20 -11.96 7.56
CA VAL A 152 2.31 -12.27 8.69
C VAL A 152 0.84 -12.23 8.25
N VAL A 153 0.44 -11.18 7.50
CA VAL A 153 -0.91 -11.05 6.96
C VAL A 153 -1.26 -12.24 6.07
N ARG A 154 -0.33 -12.62 5.17
CA ARG A 154 -0.48 -13.77 4.27
C ARG A 154 -0.67 -15.06 5.06
N GLN A 155 0.17 -15.36 6.05
CA GLN A 155 0.08 -16.60 6.83
C GLN A 155 -1.29 -16.76 7.51
N ASN A 156 -1.82 -15.69 8.11
CA ASN A 156 -3.12 -15.72 8.76
C ASN A 156 -4.27 -15.98 7.75
N TYR A 157 -4.22 -15.33 6.58
CA TYR A 157 -5.20 -15.54 5.50
C TYR A 157 -5.22 -17.00 4.99
N TRP A 158 -4.05 -17.59 4.73
CA TRP A 158 -3.95 -18.96 4.21
C TRP A 158 -4.35 -20.03 5.24
N TYR A 159 -3.99 -19.84 6.51
CA TYR A 159 -4.41 -20.72 7.61
C TYR A 159 -5.94 -20.85 7.69
N ARG A 160 -6.66 -19.73 7.52
CA ARG A 160 -8.12 -19.71 7.52
C ARG A 160 -8.73 -20.44 6.32
N LYS A 161 -8.03 -20.45 5.18
CA LYS A 161 -8.46 -21.16 3.96
C LYS A 161 -8.30 -22.68 4.11
N SER A 162 -7.25 -23.14 4.80
CA SER A 162 -6.98 -24.58 5.02
C SER A 162 -7.92 -25.21 6.06
N GLU A 163 -8.30 -24.49 7.12
CA GLU A 163 -9.30 -24.98 8.09
C GLU A 163 -10.68 -25.21 7.45
N LYS A 164 -11.13 -24.27 6.60
CA LYS A 164 -12.43 -24.37 5.90
C LYS A 164 -12.46 -25.56 4.94
N THR A 165 -11.39 -25.78 4.17
CA THR A 165 -11.29 -26.92 3.24
C THR A 165 -11.22 -28.26 3.97
N THR A 166 -10.60 -28.31 5.14
CA THR A 166 -10.53 -29.54 5.97
C THR A 166 -11.91 -29.90 6.53
N LYS A 167 -12.65 -28.93 7.09
CA LYS A 167 -14.02 -29.14 7.60
C LYS A 167 -15.00 -29.57 6.50
N MET A 168 -14.85 -29.05 5.29
CA MET A 168 -15.70 -29.38 4.14
C MET A 168 -15.46 -30.82 3.63
N LYS A 169 -14.21 -31.30 3.66
CA LYS A 169 -13.86 -32.69 3.30
C LYS A 169 -14.38 -33.71 4.32
N THR A 170 -14.39 -33.39 5.61
CA THR A 170 -14.95 -34.27 6.65
C THR A 170 -16.47 -34.37 6.61
N ARG A 171 -17.17 -33.34 6.13
CA ARG A 171 -18.63 -33.34 6.00
C ARG A 171 -19.11 -34.22 4.84
N LYS A 172 -18.40 -34.22 3.71
CA LYS A 172 -18.66 -35.11 2.56
C LYS A 172 -18.40 -36.60 2.80
N ARG A 173 -17.81 -36.98 3.94
CA ARG A 173 -17.58 -38.39 4.33
C ARG A 173 -18.61 -38.93 5.33
N ARG A 174 -19.58 -38.12 5.76
CA ARG A 174 -20.60 -38.46 6.76
C ARG A 174 -22.03 -38.44 6.22
N GLU A 175 -22.18 -38.30 4.90
CA GLU A 175 -23.42 -38.53 4.13
C GLU A 175 -23.18 -39.74 3.23
#